data_AF-A0A5P0YZW8-F1
#
_entry.id   AF-A0A5P0YZW8-F1
#
_cell.length_a   1.000
_cell.length_b   1.000
_cell.length_c   1.000
_cell.angle_alpha   90.00
_cell.angle_beta   90.00
_cell.angle_gamma   90.00
#
_symmetry.space_group_name_H-M   'P 1'
#
loop_
_entity.id
_entity.type
_entity.pdbx_description
1 polymer ?
#
loop_
_entity_poly.entity_id
_entity_poly.type
_entity_poly.pdbx_seq_one_letter_code
_entity_poly.pdbx_strand_id
1 'polypeptide(L)'
;MSQPETQPEGAGRDRRGEVLGHAFPLGDWGEPAERLDELYQWVEQRALAMVDWYLADRTRKRRAARVLRAGTALGVVGGAVLPLLELTGVLGGVLAPLAWGYLSLSGAVLCAGCDRWFGLTSGWMRDVATAQAIQRRLEALQYEWAAESVREVLGPAEGTAAEAAERCLGVLRRFSEDVSELVRAETGDWMVEFRTGPVPGLSHNPPQPGWPRRPSEPSWAGAPRFTLPPG
;
A
#
# COMPACT_ATOMS: atom_id res chain seq x y z
N MET A 1 -39.27 4.06 -29.79
CA MET A 1 -39.16 3.77 -28.36
C MET A 1 -37.71 3.46 -28.08
N SER A 2 -36.94 4.44 -27.61
CA SER A 2 -35.51 4.28 -27.34
C SER A 2 -35.30 4.53 -25.85
N GLN A 3 -34.97 3.50 -25.10
CA GLN A 3 -34.38 3.65 -23.77
C GLN A 3 -32.91 4.02 -23.92
N PRO A 4 -32.35 4.91 -23.08
CA PRO A 4 -30.91 5.00 -22.91
C PRO A 4 -30.46 3.95 -21.89
N GLU A 5 -29.53 3.08 -22.28
CA GLU A 5 -28.77 2.26 -21.35
C GLU A 5 -27.85 3.16 -20.51
N THR A 6 -28.10 3.25 -19.21
CA THR A 6 -27.16 3.83 -18.24
C THR A 6 -26.04 2.83 -17.99
N GLN A 7 -24.85 3.13 -18.50
CA GLN A 7 -23.62 2.38 -18.21
C GLN A 7 -22.91 3.03 -17.00
N PRO A 8 -22.74 2.34 -15.86
CA PRO A 8 -22.02 2.87 -14.71
C PRO A 8 -20.62 2.27 -14.65
N GLU A 9 -19.72 2.67 -15.56
CA GLU A 9 -18.32 2.23 -15.52
C GLU A 9 -17.38 3.43 -15.67
N GLY A 10 -17.00 4.05 -14.54
CA GLY A 10 -15.99 5.12 -14.56
C GLY A 10 -15.56 5.63 -13.18
N ALA A 11 -16.47 5.65 -12.19
CA ALA A 11 -16.23 6.31 -10.91
C ALA A 11 -15.12 5.70 -10.03
N GLY A 12 -14.68 4.46 -10.30
CA GLY A 12 -13.69 3.75 -9.49
C GLY A 12 -12.23 3.97 -9.90
N ARG A 13 -11.98 4.46 -11.12
CA ARG A 13 -10.63 4.65 -11.67
C ARG A 13 -10.16 6.10 -11.56
N ASP A 14 -11.10 7.05 -11.61
CA ASP A 14 -10.82 8.49 -11.59
C ASP A 14 -10.36 8.99 -10.21
N ARG A 15 -11.04 8.57 -9.13
CA ARG A 15 -10.62 8.89 -7.75
C ARG A 15 -9.21 8.40 -7.40
N ARG A 16 -8.71 7.34 -8.07
CA ARG A 16 -7.39 6.78 -7.79
C ARG A 16 -6.24 7.60 -8.39
N GLY A 17 -6.51 8.37 -9.44
CA GLY A 17 -5.54 9.32 -10.02
C GLY A 17 -5.49 10.63 -9.25
N GLU A 18 -6.62 11.04 -8.67
CA GLU A 18 -6.77 12.27 -7.89
C GLU A 18 -6.08 12.19 -6.51
N VAL A 19 -6.14 11.02 -5.87
CA VAL A 19 -5.56 10.71 -4.54
C VAL A 19 -4.03 10.86 -4.44
N LEU A 20 -3.32 10.94 -5.58
CA LEU A 20 -1.86 11.21 -5.63
C LEU A 20 -1.51 12.49 -6.40
N GLY A 21 -2.51 13.25 -6.83
CA GLY A 21 -2.42 14.30 -7.84
C GLY A 21 -2.79 15.71 -7.36
N HIS A 22 -2.91 15.96 -6.05
CA HIS A 22 -2.93 17.34 -5.58
C HIS A 22 -1.58 17.97 -5.89
N ALA A 23 -1.58 18.96 -6.79
CA ALA A 23 -0.39 19.74 -7.10
C ALA A 23 0.19 20.30 -5.79
N PHE A 24 1.52 20.24 -5.65
CA PHE A 24 2.19 20.87 -4.52
C PHE A 24 1.75 22.35 -4.47
N PRO A 25 1.28 22.86 -3.32
CA PRO A 25 0.76 24.22 -3.25
C PRO A 25 1.86 25.22 -3.67
N LEU A 26 1.59 25.99 -4.73
CA LEU A 26 2.53 26.98 -5.28
C LEU A 26 2.32 28.31 -4.57
N GLY A 27 3.44 28.88 -4.10
CA GLY A 27 3.48 29.85 -3.02
C GLY A 27 3.03 31.27 -3.36
N ASP A 28 2.07 31.73 -2.57
CA ASP A 28 2.02 33.10 -2.07
C ASP A 28 2.29 33.04 -0.55
N TRP A 29 3.49 33.44 -0.12
CA TRP A 29 3.93 33.43 1.27
C TRP A 29 3.58 34.72 2.02
N GLY A 30 2.68 35.55 1.49
CA GLY A 30 2.18 36.75 2.17
C GLY A 30 1.54 36.43 3.53
N GLU A 31 0.92 35.25 3.65
CA GLU A 31 0.30 34.75 4.89
C GLU A 31 0.92 33.38 5.25
N PRO A 32 2.05 33.34 5.97
CA PRO A 32 2.84 32.13 6.15
C PRO A 32 2.11 31.05 6.97
N ALA A 33 1.29 31.42 7.95
CA ALA A 33 0.56 30.48 8.79
C ALA A 33 -0.47 29.65 8.01
N GLU A 34 -1.27 30.31 7.16
CA GLU A 34 -2.27 29.62 6.32
C GLU A 34 -1.61 28.66 5.33
N ARG A 35 -0.47 29.06 4.74
CA ARG A 35 0.27 28.22 3.79
C ARG A 35 0.93 27.02 4.46
N LEU A 36 1.40 27.19 5.68
CA LEU A 36 1.93 26.08 6.48
C LEU A 36 0.83 25.07 6.81
N ASP A 37 -0.38 25.53 7.15
CA ASP A 37 -1.52 24.65 7.38
C ASP A 37 -1.97 23.93 6.10
N GLU A 38 -2.04 24.62 4.96
CA GLU A 38 -2.33 23.98 3.66
C GLU A 38 -1.30 22.90 3.31
N LEU A 39 -0.01 23.16 3.57
CA LEU A 39 1.06 22.17 3.37
C LEU A 39 0.90 20.97 4.30
N TYR A 40 0.58 21.21 5.58
CA TYR A 40 0.28 20.15 6.54
C TYR A 40 -0.89 19.27 6.07
N GLN A 41 -2.02 19.88 5.69
CA GLN A 41 -3.20 19.17 5.19
C GLN A 41 -2.87 18.37 3.92
N TRP A 42 -2.08 18.93 3.01
CA TRP A 42 -1.64 18.22 1.80
C TRP A 42 -0.80 16.98 2.13
N VAL A 43 0.16 17.11 3.06
CA VAL A 43 1.02 15.99 3.51
C VAL A 43 0.19 14.92 4.23
N GLU A 44 -0.71 15.32 5.13
CA GLU A 44 -1.61 14.44 5.86
C GLU A 44 -2.52 13.65 4.92
N GLN A 45 -3.21 14.33 4.00
CA GLN A 45 -4.09 13.69 3.02
C GLN A 45 -3.33 12.70 2.15
N ARG A 46 -2.11 13.05 1.71
CA ARG A 46 -1.24 12.14 0.95
C ARG A 46 -0.84 10.89 1.75
N ALA A 47 -0.59 11.03 3.04
CA ALA A 47 -0.28 9.89 3.91
C ALA A 47 -1.49 8.97 4.11
N LEU A 48 -2.66 9.55 4.40
CA LEU A 48 -3.93 8.82 4.54
C LEU A 48 -4.30 8.08 3.25
N ALA A 49 -4.15 8.76 2.11
CA ALA A 49 -4.28 8.18 0.78
C ALA A 49 -3.41 6.94 0.56
N MET A 50 -2.14 7.00 0.96
CA MET A 50 -1.23 5.85 0.88
C MET A 50 -1.69 4.71 1.79
N VAL A 51 -2.06 5.00 3.03
CA VAL A 51 -2.59 4.02 3.98
C VAL A 51 -3.82 3.30 3.41
N ASP A 52 -4.77 4.06 2.86
CA ASP A 52 -5.96 3.50 2.24
C ASP A 52 -5.61 2.63 1.03
N TRP A 53 -4.63 3.04 0.22
CA TRP A 53 -4.15 2.24 -0.90
C TRP A 53 -3.58 0.88 -0.44
N TYR A 54 -2.74 0.87 0.60
CA TYR A 54 -2.23 -0.37 1.18
C TYR A 54 -3.35 -1.25 1.76
N LEU A 55 -4.37 -0.65 2.40
CA LEU A 55 -5.45 -1.39 3.02
C LEU A 55 -6.54 -1.85 2.04
N ALA A 56 -6.73 -1.18 0.91
CA ALA A 56 -7.83 -1.45 -0.03
C ALA A 56 -7.80 -2.88 -0.59
N ASP A 57 -6.62 -3.46 -0.80
CA ASP A 57 -6.47 -4.79 -1.41
C ASP A 57 -6.50 -5.95 -0.38
N ARG A 58 -6.51 -5.63 0.92
CA ARG A 58 -6.35 -6.62 2.00
C ARG A 58 -7.44 -7.70 2.00
N THR A 59 -8.68 -7.34 1.67
CA THR A 59 -9.82 -8.27 1.82
C THR A 59 -9.81 -9.34 0.73
N ARG A 60 -9.42 -8.99 -0.49
CA ARG A 60 -9.31 -9.91 -1.62
C ARG A 60 -8.13 -10.86 -1.41
N LYS A 61 -6.95 -10.33 -1.10
CA LYS A 61 -5.75 -11.12 -0.76
C LYS A 61 -5.99 -12.06 0.43
N ARG A 62 -6.61 -11.56 1.51
CA ARG A 62 -6.95 -12.37 2.69
C ARG A 62 -7.94 -13.50 2.38
N ARG A 63 -8.98 -13.23 1.58
CA ARG A 63 -9.94 -14.26 1.16
C ARG A 63 -9.26 -15.32 0.29
N ALA A 64 -8.45 -14.91 -0.68
CA ALA A 64 -7.70 -15.83 -1.53
C ALA A 64 -6.74 -16.72 -0.72
N ALA A 65 -5.94 -16.12 0.19
CA ALA A 65 -5.05 -16.86 1.07
C ALA A 65 -5.79 -17.88 1.97
N ARG A 66 -6.96 -17.52 2.50
CA ARG A 66 -7.79 -18.44 3.30
C ARG A 66 -8.34 -19.60 2.48
N VAL A 67 -8.80 -19.34 1.26
CA VAL A 67 -9.29 -20.39 0.36
C VAL A 67 -8.17 -21.35 0.02
N LEU A 68 -6.97 -20.84 -0.29
CA LEU A 68 -5.80 -21.68 -0.55
C LEU A 68 -5.42 -22.53 0.66
N ARG A 69 -5.39 -21.95 1.87
CA ARG A 69 -5.12 -22.71 3.11
C ARG A 69 -6.17 -23.78 3.40
N ALA A 70 -7.45 -23.48 3.18
CA ALA A 70 -8.52 -24.47 3.31
C ALA A 70 -8.34 -25.59 2.27
N GLY A 71 -8.00 -25.26 1.03
CA GLY A 71 -7.67 -26.23 -0.01
C GLY A 71 -6.48 -27.11 0.35
N THR A 72 -5.41 -26.54 0.92
CA THR A 72 -4.27 -27.31 1.44
C THR A 72 -4.70 -28.27 2.55
N ALA A 73 -5.46 -27.80 3.54
CA ALA A 73 -5.91 -28.63 4.65
C ALA A 73 -6.83 -29.77 4.18
N LEU A 74 -7.83 -29.46 3.35
CA LEU A 74 -8.74 -30.46 2.78
C LEU A 74 -7.99 -31.46 1.91
N GLY A 75 -7.02 -31.00 1.12
CA GLY A 75 -6.22 -31.85 0.26
C GLY A 75 -5.34 -32.82 1.06
N VAL A 76 -4.72 -32.38 2.16
CA VAL A 76 -3.95 -33.23 3.07
C VAL A 76 -4.85 -34.24 3.78
N VAL A 77 -5.98 -33.79 4.33
CA VAL A 77 -6.93 -34.67 5.03
C VAL A 77 -7.52 -35.72 4.08
N GLY A 78 -7.99 -35.31 2.90
CA GLY A 78 -8.50 -36.23 1.89
C GLY A 78 -7.43 -37.23 1.43
N GLY A 79 -6.19 -36.75 1.24
CA GLY A 79 -5.04 -37.58 0.89
C GLY A 79 -4.69 -38.65 1.92
N ALA A 80 -4.93 -38.37 3.21
CA ALA A 80 -4.68 -39.31 4.30
C ALA A 80 -5.88 -40.24 4.59
N VAL A 81 -7.11 -39.71 4.52
CA VAL A 81 -8.32 -40.44 4.93
C VAL A 81 -8.83 -41.37 3.82
N LEU A 82 -8.76 -40.96 2.54
CA LEU A 82 -9.27 -41.77 1.42
C LEU A 82 -8.58 -43.15 1.31
N PRO A 83 -7.23 -43.26 1.41
CA PRO A 83 -6.56 -44.55 1.41
C PRO A 83 -6.90 -45.43 2.63
N LEU A 84 -7.17 -44.83 3.79
CA LEU A 84 -7.56 -45.55 5.00
C LEU A 84 -8.98 -46.14 4.91
N LEU A 85 -9.90 -45.43 4.25
CA LEU A 85 -11.25 -45.92 3.97
C LEU A 85 -11.25 -47.07 2.95
N GLU A 86 -10.30 -47.08 2.02
CA GLU A 86 -10.08 -48.19 1.09
C GLU A 86 -9.62 -49.45 1.83
N LEU A 87 -8.65 -49.32 2.76
CA LEU A 87 -8.16 -50.42 3.60
C LEU A 87 -9.24 -51.07 4.49
N THR A 88 -10.25 -50.29 4.89
CA THR A 88 -11.37 -50.78 5.72
C THR A 88 -12.52 -51.38 4.90
N GLY A 89 -12.44 -51.35 3.56
CA GLY A 89 -13.45 -51.92 2.66
C GLY A 89 -14.79 -51.17 2.63
N VAL A 90 -14.90 -50.03 3.32
CA VAL A 90 -16.14 -49.26 3.50
C VAL A 90 -16.65 -48.68 2.18
N LEU A 91 -15.76 -48.43 1.22
CA LEU A 91 -16.07 -47.77 -0.05
C LEU A 91 -16.55 -48.70 -1.19
N GLY A 92 -16.68 -50.01 -0.94
CA GLY A 92 -17.47 -50.92 -1.80
C GLY A 92 -17.13 -50.90 -3.30
N GLY A 93 -15.88 -50.65 -3.69
CA GLY A 93 -15.44 -50.67 -5.09
C GLY A 93 -15.86 -49.47 -5.95
N VAL A 94 -16.40 -48.39 -5.36
CA VAL A 94 -16.76 -47.18 -6.10
C VAL A 94 -15.51 -46.31 -6.31
N LEU A 95 -15.05 -46.21 -7.57
CA LEU A 95 -13.97 -45.34 -8.09
C LEU A 95 -12.63 -45.39 -7.31
N ALA A 96 -11.57 -45.92 -7.93
CA ALA A 96 -10.18 -46.03 -7.41
C ALA A 96 -9.80 -44.99 -6.32
N PRO A 97 -10.03 -45.29 -5.03
CA PRO A 97 -9.91 -44.31 -3.94
C PRO A 97 -8.49 -43.80 -3.76
N LEU A 98 -7.51 -44.65 -4.06
CA LEU A 98 -6.10 -44.28 -4.14
C LEU A 98 -5.81 -43.14 -5.13
N ALA A 99 -6.45 -43.14 -6.30
CA ALA A 99 -6.29 -42.08 -7.30
C ALA A 99 -6.85 -40.74 -6.80
N TRP A 100 -7.97 -40.77 -6.06
CA TRP A 100 -8.55 -39.60 -5.40
C TRP A 100 -7.69 -39.10 -4.23
N GLY A 101 -7.05 -40.00 -3.48
CA GLY A 101 -6.06 -39.65 -2.47
C GLY A 101 -4.87 -38.91 -3.05
N TYR A 102 -4.29 -39.41 -4.15
CA TYR A 102 -3.21 -38.71 -4.86
C TYR A 102 -3.67 -37.37 -5.43
N LEU A 103 -4.85 -37.30 -6.04
CA LEU A 103 -5.41 -36.05 -6.57
C LEU A 103 -5.61 -35.01 -5.45
N SER A 104 -6.07 -35.44 -4.28
CA SER A 104 -6.23 -34.61 -3.08
C SER A 104 -4.90 -34.06 -2.58
N LEU A 105 -3.84 -34.88 -2.54
CA LEU A 105 -2.49 -34.44 -2.18
C LEU A 105 -1.91 -33.48 -3.22
N SER A 106 -2.09 -33.75 -4.52
CA SER A 106 -1.66 -32.85 -5.60
C SER A 106 -2.38 -31.50 -5.50
N GLY A 107 -3.67 -31.50 -5.17
CA GLY A 107 -4.43 -30.28 -4.88
C GLY A 107 -3.87 -29.51 -3.69
N ALA A 108 -3.49 -30.20 -2.61
CA ALA A 108 -2.87 -29.55 -1.45
C ALA A 108 -1.55 -28.86 -1.79
N VAL A 109 -0.68 -29.56 -2.52
CA VAL A 109 0.60 -29.03 -2.99
C VAL A 109 0.40 -27.85 -3.92
N LEU A 110 -0.55 -27.93 -4.85
CA LEU A 110 -0.90 -26.83 -5.75
C LEU A 110 -1.40 -25.61 -4.97
N CYS A 111 -2.32 -25.80 -4.01
CA CYS A 111 -2.82 -24.70 -3.17
C CYS A 111 -1.70 -24.05 -2.36
N ALA A 112 -0.81 -24.85 -1.77
CA ALA A 112 0.34 -24.34 -1.02
C ALA A 112 1.35 -23.61 -1.93
N GLY A 113 1.59 -24.16 -3.12
CA GLY A 113 2.45 -23.57 -4.15
C GLY A 113 1.90 -22.24 -4.64
N CYS A 114 0.59 -22.14 -4.91
CA CYS A 114 -0.06 -20.89 -5.28
C CYS A 114 0.03 -19.84 -4.18
N ASP A 115 -0.25 -20.19 -2.91
CA ASP A 115 -0.16 -19.22 -1.79
C ASP A 115 1.27 -18.67 -1.66
N ARG A 116 2.28 -19.55 -1.82
CA ARG A 116 3.69 -19.18 -1.79
C ARG A 116 4.14 -18.36 -2.99
N TRP A 117 3.73 -18.74 -4.21
CA TRP A 117 4.18 -18.09 -5.44
C TRP A 117 3.55 -16.71 -5.61
N PHE A 118 2.26 -16.58 -5.31
CA PHE A 118 1.58 -15.28 -5.33
C PHE A 118 1.86 -14.45 -4.08
N GLY A 119 2.50 -15.04 -3.05
CA GLY A 119 2.78 -14.37 -1.78
C GLY A 119 1.53 -13.78 -1.16
N LEU A 120 0.35 -14.40 -1.34
CA LEU A 120 -0.92 -13.77 -0.98
C LEU A 120 -0.97 -13.52 0.52
N THR A 121 -0.54 -14.51 1.30
CA THR A 121 -0.42 -14.44 2.76
C THR A 121 0.59 -13.38 3.21
N SER A 122 1.82 -13.39 2.67
CA SER A 122 2.88 -12.46 3.10
C SER A 122 2.57 -11.03 2.65
N GLY A 123 2.03 -10.88 1.44
CA GLY A 123 1.65 -9.61 0.82
C GLY A 123 0.62 -8.86 1.64
N TRP A 124 -0.52 -9.46 2.02
CA TRP A 124 -1.52 -8.70 2.80
C TRP A 124 -1.03 -8.34 4.20
N MET A 125 -0.19 -9.17 4.82
CA MET A 125 0.40 -8.86 6.12
C MET A 125 1.41 -7.72 6.02
N ARG A 126 2.23 -7.71 4.97
CA ARG A 126 3.18 -6.63 4.65
C ARG A 126 2.45 -5.32 4.39
N ASP A 127 1.43 -5.34 3.54
CA ASP A 127 0.61 -4.16 3.25
C ASP A 127 0.02 -3.56 4.53
N VAL A 128 -0.48 -4.42 5.45
CA VAL A 128 -1.01 -3.98 6.75
C VAL A 128 0.10 -3.41 7.65
N ALA A 129 1.28 -4.04 7.70
CA ALA A 129 2.40 -3.56 8.50
C ALA A 129 2.89 -2.19 8.02
N THR A 130 3.03 -2.00 6.70
CA THR A 130 3.42 -0.71 6.11
C THR A 130 2.36 0.36 6.39
N ALA A 131 1.07 0.04 6.20
CA ALA A 131 -0.03 0.95 6.53
C ALA A 131 0.00 1.39 8.00
N GLN A 132 0.23 0.46 8.94
CA GLN A 132 0.34 0.77 10.37
C GLN A 132 1.57 1.61 10.69
N ALA A 133 2.70 1.35 10.03
CA ALA A 133 3.90 2.15 10.20
C ALA A 133 3.70 3.60 9.72
N ILE A 134 3.02 3.80 8.58
CA ILE A 134 2.64 5.14 8.10
C ILE A 134 1.68 5.82 9.10
N GLN A 135 0.64 5.12 9.58
CA GLN A 135 -0.30 5.68 10.58
C GLN A 135 0.42 6.16 11.85
N ARG A 136 1.34 5.37 12.40
CA ARG A 136 2.12 5.77 13.59
C ARG A 136 2.98 7.01 13.35
N ARG A 137 3.56 7.15 12.15
CA ARG A 137 4.34 8.35 11.77
C ARG A 137 3.44 9.56 11.56
N LEU A 138 2.24 9.35 11.04
CA LEU A 138 1.26 10.41 10.86
C LEU A 138 0.74 10.92 12.22
N GLU A 139 0.46 10.03 13.16
CA GLU A 139 0.12 10.40 14.54
C GLU A 139 1.24 11.23 15.17
N ALA A 140 2.52 10.83 15.01
CA ALA A 140 3.65 11.60 15.50
C ALA A 140 3.72 13.00 14.85
N LEU A 141 3.50 13.10 13.54
CA LEU A 141 3.43 14.37 12.82
C LEU A 141 2.33 15.27 13.40
N GLN A 142 1.12 14.74 13.63
CA GLN A 142 -0.01 15.46 14.19
C GLN A 142 0.31 16.04 15.57
N TYR A 143 0.95 15.25 16.45
CA TYR A 143 1.34 15.71 17.78
C TYR A 143 2.46 16.76 17.74
N GLU A 144 3.48 16.56 16.90
CA GLU A 144 4.57 17.53 16.72
C GLU A 144 4.04 18.86 16.16
N TRP A 145 3.13 18.79 15.19
CA TRP A 145 2.45 19.96 14.62
C TRP A 145 1.61 20.71 15.66
N ALA A 146 0.80 19.98 16.45
CA ALA A 146 -0.01 20.57 17.51
C ALA A 146 0.85 21.23 18.59
N ALA A 147 1.98 20.60 18.97
CA ALA A 147 2.92 21.18 19.91
C ALA A 147 3.53 22.49 19.39
N GLU A 148 3.89 22.55 18.11
CA GLU A 148 4.45 23.76 17.52
C GLU A 148 3.39 24.87 17.35
N SER A 149 2.18 24.52 16.93
CA SER A 149 1.04 25.45 16.85
C SER A 149 0.69 26.06 18.21
N VAL A 150 0.72 25.25 19.28
CA VAL A 150 0.50 25.72 20.66
C VAL A 150 1.64 26.64 21.11
N ARG A 151 2.88 26.33 20.75
CA ARG A 151 4.04 27.18 21.06
C ARG A 151 3.97 28.53 20.33
N GLU A 152 3.42 28.58 19.13
CA GLU A 152 3.18 29.84 18.42
C GLU A 152 2.12 30.70 19.12
N VAL A 153 1.04 30.10 19.63
CA VAL A 153 -0.07 30.81 20.27
C VAL A 153 0.21 31.20 21.74
N LEU A 154 0.93 30.37 22.48
CA LEU A 154 1.14 30.51 23.94
C LEU A 154 2.60 30.77 24.35
N GLY A 155 3.54 30.74 23.41
CA GLY A 155 4.96 30.88 23.70
C GLY A 155 5.36 32.30 24.14
N PRO A 156 6.44 32.47 24.92
CA PRO A 156 7.09 33.76 25.11
C PRO A 156 7.46 34.34 23.73
N ALA A 157 7.40 35.67 23.56
CA ALA A 157 7.67 36.38 22.31
C ALA A 157 9.14 36.30 21.79
N GLU A 158 9.89 35.27 22.21
CA GLU A 158 11.32 35.10 21.96
C GLU A 158 11.64 34.51 20.58
N GLY A 159 10.65 33.97 19.85
CA GLY A 159 10.83 33.42 18.51
C GLY A 159 10.20 34.30 17.42
N THR A 160 10.92 34.55 16.33
CA THR A 160 10.35 35.23 15.17
C THR A 160 9.39 34.30 14.42
N ALA A 161 8.39 34.86 13.73
CA ALA A 161 7.46 34.07 12.89
C ALA A 161 8.21 33.21 11.83
N ALA A 162 9.38 33.68 11.37
CA ALA A 162 10.25 32.93 10.46
C ALA A 162 10.84 31.66 11.10
N GLU A 163 11.30 31.74 12.36
CA GLU A 163 11.82 30.56 13.08
C GLU A 163 10.73 29.52 13.36
N ALA A 164 9.51 29.97 13.68
CA ALA A 164 8.36 29.07 13.84
C ALA A 164 8.04 28.36 12.51
N ALA A 165 8.03 29.10 11.39
CA ALA A 165 7.83 28.55 10.06
C ALA A 165 8.92 27.51 9.69
N GLU A 166 10.19 27.80 9.99
CA GLU A 166 11.29 26.86 9.76
C GLU A 166 11.14 25.56 10.56
N ARG A 167 10.68 25.64 11.82
CA ARG A 167 10.40 24.45 12.64
C ARG A 167 9.26 23.62 12.07
N CYS A 168 8.15 24.27 11.68
CA CYS A 168 7.01 23.61 11.03
C CYS A 168 7.41 22.91 9.72
N LEU A 169 8.18 23.58 8.86
CA LEU A 169 8.71 22.97 7.63
C LEU A 169 9.66 21.81 7.91
N GLY A 170 10.47 21.90 8.98
CA GLY A 170 11.35 20.82 9.42
C GLY A 170 10.57 19.54 9.80
N VAL A 171 9.47 19.70 10.53
CA VAL A 171 8.57 18.60 10.93
C VAL A 171 7.95 17.92 9.69
N LEU A 172 7.40 18.71 8.75
CA LEU A 172 6.82 18.18 7.51
C LEU A 172 7.84 17.47 6.62
N ARG A 173 9.05 18.03 6.50
CA ARG A 173 10.15 17.43 5.74
C ARG A 173 10.58 16.10 6.34
N ARG A 174 10.79 16.05 7.65
CA ARG A 174 11.20 14.83 8.36
C ARG A 174 10.20 13.72 8.16
N PHE A 175 8.91 14.01 8.31
CA PHE A 175 7.85 13.03 8.05
C PHE A 175 7.88 12.52 6.61
N SER A 176 8.05 13.42 5.64
CA SER A 176 8.10 13.05 4.21
C SER A 176 9.30 12.16 3.89
N GLU A 177 10.45 12.40 4.52
CA GLU A 177 11.64 11.57 4.43
C GLU A 177 11.42 10.20 5.08
N ASP A 178 10.88 10.15 6.31
CA ASP A 178 10.54 8.91 7.04
C ASP A 178 9.61 8.01 6.22
N VAL A 179 8.57 8.58 5.60
CA VAL A 179 7.63 7.82 4.74
C VAL A 179 8.32 7.33 3.47
N SER A 180 9.17 8.16 2.85
CA SER A 180 9.92 7.77 1.65
C SER A 180 10.90 6.63 1.95
N GLU A 181 11.54 6.64 3.12
CA GLU A 181 12.42 5.57 3.57
C GLU A 181 11.66 4.28 3.87
N LEU A 182 10.49 4.37 4.53
CA LEU A 182 9.63 3.22 4.80
C LEU A 182 9.22 2.51 3.51
N VAL A 183 8.77 3.27 2.51
CA VAL A 183 8.38 2.75 1.19
C VAL A 183 9.58 2.16 0.45
N ARG A 184 10.76 2.78 0.55
CA ARG A 184 11.99 2.26 -0.04
C ARG A 184 12.42 0.93 0.61
N ALA A 185 12.33 0.83 1.94
CA ALA A 185 12.65 -0.38 2.68
C ALA A 185 11.72 -1.53 2.28
N GLU A 186 10.41 -1.28 2.20
CA GLU A 186 9.44 -2.29 1.73
C GLU A 186 9.74 -2.76 0.30
N THR A 187 10.07 -1.82 -0.60
CA THR A 187 10.44 -2.15 -1.97
C THR A 187 11.70 -3.01 -2.01
N GLY A 188 12.68 -2.72 -1.15
CA GLY A 188 13.90 -3.50 -0.99
C GLY A 188 13.65 -4.92 -0.48
N ASP A 189 12.81 -5.07 0.55
CA ASP A 189 12.40 -6.36 1.09
C ASP A 189 11.70 -7.22 0.04
N TRP A 190 10.83 -6.61 -0.77
CA TRP A 190 10.20 -7.26 -1.92
C TRP A 190 11.24 -7.73 -2.94
N MET A 191 12.22 -6.89 -3.30
CA MET A 191 13.30 -7.28 -4.24
C MET A 191 14.18 -8.41 -3.71
N VAL A 192 14.37 -8.54 -2.40
CA VAL A 192 15.12 -9.65 -1.79
C VAL A 192 14.29 -10.94 -1.81
N GLU A 193 13.00 -10.87 -1.45
CA GLU A 193 12.08 -12.01 -1.51
C GLU A 193 11.97 -12.57 -2.94
N PHE A 194 11.93 -11.69 -3.95
CA PHE A 194 11.93 -12.10 -5.36
C PHE A 194 13.25 -12.73 -5.79
N ARG A 195 14.40 -12.21 -5.36
CA ARG A 195 15.72 -12.80 -5.69
C ARG A 195 15.98 -14.13 -5.01
N THR A 196 15.32 -14.40 -3.88
CA THR A 196 15.50 -15.62 -3.08
C THR A 196 14.42 -16.69 -3.34
N GLY A 197 13.55 -16.48 -4.34
CA GLY A 197 12.54 -17.44 -4.79
C GLY A 197 13.12 -18.71 -5.44
N PRO A 198 12.39 -19.86 -5.46
CA PRO A 198 13.01 -21.19 -5.45
C PRO A 198 13.47 -21.77 -6.80
N VAL A 199 13.42 -21.01 -7.89
CA VAL A 199 13.83 -21.51 -9.21
C VAL A 199 15.02 -20.69 -9.71
N PRO A 200 16.25 -21.21 -9.62
CA PRO A 200 17.39 -20.63 -10.32
C PRO A 200 17.14 -20.84 -11.82
N GLY A 201 16.71 -19.80 -12.55
CA GLY A 201 16.70 -19.85 -14.01
C GLY A 201 15.68 -19.00 -14.76
N LEU A 202 14.67 -18.40 -14.12
CA LEU A 202 13.73 -17.53 -14.82
C LEU A 202 13.74 -16.13 -14.21
N SER A 203 14.74 -15.35 -14.62
CA SER A 203 14.73 -13.89 -14.50
C SER A 203 13.58 -13.31 -15.32
N HIS A 204 12.37 -13.34 -14.77
CA HIS A 204 11.29 -12.47 -15.23
C HIS A 204 11.33 -11.22 -14.37
N ASN A 205 11.57 -10.07 -15.01
CA ASN A 205 11.41 -8.77 -14.39
C ASN A 205 9.93 -8.66 -13.96
N PRO A 206 9.60 -8.67 -12.66
CA PRO A 206 8.22 -8.54 -12.27
C PRO A 206 7.73 -7.13 -12.63
N PRO A 207 6.46 -6.94 -13.02
CA PRO A 207 5.91 -5.61 -13.15
C PRO A 207 6.07 -4.91 -11.81
N GLN A 208 6.77 -3.78 -11.80
CA GLN A 208 6.82 -2.93 -10.62
C GLN A 208 5.39 -2.68 -10.16
N PRO A 209 5.09 -2.71 -8.84
CA PRO A 209 3.84 -2.21 -8.34
C PRO A 209 3.66 -0.83 -8.96
N GLY A 210 2.66 -0.69 -9.83
CA GLY A 210 2.43 0.54 -10.54
C GLY A 210 2.01 1.58 -9.52
N TRP A 211 2.98 2.30 -8.95
CA TRP A 211 2.74 3.69 -8.62
C TRP A 211 2.12 4.30 -9.87
N PRO A 212 1.06 5.10 -9.76
CA PRO A 212 0.60 5.85 -10.92
C PRO A 212 1.84 6.55 -11.46
N ARG A 213 2.19 6.19 -12.69
CA ARG A 213 3.23 6.86 -13.46
C ARG A 213 2.96 8.34 -13.24
N ARG A 214 3.94 9.07 -12.67
CA ARG A 214 3.87 10.53 -12.54
C ARG A 214 3.20 11.03 -13.82
N PRO A 215 2.07 11.75 -13.75
CA PRO A 215 1.58 12.46 -14.93
C PRO A 215 2.81 13.18 -15.47
N SER A 216 3.09 12.96 -16.76
CA SER A 216 4.13 13.70 -17.48
C SER A 216 4.15 15.12 -16.95
N GLU A 217 5.27 15.53 -16.36
CA GLU A 217 5.42 16.88 -15.82
C GLU A 217 4.85 17.83 -16.87
N PRO A 218 3.82 18.66 -16.57
CA PRO A 218 3.57 19.80 -17.42
C PRO A 218 4.89 20.55 -17.43
N SER A 219 5.46 20.71 -18.62
CA SER A 219 6.71 21.44 -18.81
C SER A 219 6.57 22.78 -18.10
N TRP A 220 7.25 22.95 -16.97
CA TRP A 220 7.28 24.19 -16.18
C TRP A 220 8.15 25.25 -16.88
N ALA A 221 8.11 25.30 -18.21
CA ALA A 221 8.69 26.35 -18.99
C ALA A 221 7.89 27.64 -18.75
N GLY A 222 8.32 28.44 -17.76
CA GLY A 222 8.00 29.87 -17.73
C GLY A 222 7.46 30.47 -16.44
N ALA A 223 7.93 30.10 -15.26
CA ALA A 223 7.74 30.94 -14.06
C ALA A 223 9.09 31.21 -13.37
N PRO A 224 9.54 32.46 -13.26
CA PRO A 224 10.79 32.79 -12.59
C PRO A 224 10.68 32.49 -11.10
N ARG A 225 11.60 31.67 -10.57
CA ARG A 225 11.63 31.21 -9.18
C ARG A 225 11.98 32.29 -8.15
N PHE A 226 12.34 33.50 -8.59
CA PHE A 226 12.61 34.65 -7.71
C PHE A 226 12.32 35.96 -8.45
N THR A 227 11.44 36.81 -7.91
CA THR A 227 11.37 38.23 -8.24
C THR A 227 11.97 39.01 -7.07
N LEU A 228 13.23 39.43 -7.20
CA LEU A 228 13.81 40.45 -6.32
C LEU A 228 13.15 41.80 -6.65
N PRO A 229 12.87 42.67 -5.66
CA PRO A 229 12.39 44.03 -5.93
C PRO A 229 13.53 44.88 -6.54
N PRO A 230 13.23 45.78 -7.50
CA PRO A 230 14.23 46.72 -8.00
C PRO A 230 14.59 47.74 -6.91
N GLY A 231 15.89 47.96 -6.70
CA GLY A 231 16.43 49.09 -5.94
C GLY A 231 16.48 50.38 -6.74
#